data_AF-A0A0K0EH95-F1
#
_entry.id   AF-A0A0K0EH95-F1
#
_cell.length_a   1.000
_cell.length_b   1.000
_cell.length_c   1.000
_cell.angle_alpha   90.00
_cell.angle_beta   90.00
_cell.angle_gamma   90.00
#
_symmetry.space_group_name_H-M   'P 1'
#
loop_
_entity.id
_entity.type
_entity.pdbx_description
1 polymer ?
#
loop_
_entity_poly.entity_id
_entity_poly.type
_entity_poly.pdbx_seq_one_letter_code
_entity_poly.pdbx_strand_id
1 'polypeptide(L)'
;MNSPLIDQCLIEELANSDSEIRSNALEKLEEWIKNTTTKKAISEETLKIISKGLYYTLWMQDKALLHEDLCDRIVIIHDLFKRAQEQTNGELINF
;
A
#
# COMPACT_ATOMS: atom_id res chain seq x y z
N MET A 1 -5.95 -14.40 13.82
CA MET A 1 -5.26 -13.18 14.31
C MET A 1 -5.91 -11.97 13.66
N ASN A 2 -6.24 -10.92 14.40
CA ASN A 2 -6.80 -9.68 13.82
C ASN A 2 -5.70 -8.95 13.04
N SER A 3 -5.84 -8.93 11.71
CA SER A 3 -4.98 -8.17 10.80
C SER A 3 -5.06 -6.67 11.11
N PRO A 4 -3.96 -5.91 11.01
CA PRO A 4 -3.99 -4.47 11.17
C PRO A 4 -4.94 -3.83 10.15
N LEU A 5 -5.96 -3.12 10.64
CA LEU A 5 -6.89 -2.36 9.81
C LEU A 5 -6.21 -1.05 9.39
N ILE A 6 -6.25 -0.76 8.09
CA ILE A 6 -5.86 0.54 7.56
C ILE A 6 -7.05 1.51 7.70
N ASP A 7 -6.75 2.78 7.97
CA ASP A 7 -7.78 3.82 8.04
C ASP A 7 -8.46 3.99 6.68
N GLN A 8 -9.79 3.89 6.65
CA GLN A 8 -10.58 4.07 5.44
C GLN A 8 -10.42 5.49 4.87
N CYS A 9 -10.28 6.51 5.73
CA CYS A 9 -10.05 7.89 5.32
C CYS A 9 -8.74 8.00 4.51
N LEU A 10 -7.68 7.33 4.95
CA LEU A 10 -6.40 7.29 4.23
C LEU A 10 -6.55 6.73 2.81
N ILE A 11 -7.38 5.69 2.64
CA ILE A 11 -7.65 5.09 1.33
C ILE A 11 -8.42 6.04 0.42
N GLU A 12 -9.37 6.79 0.97
CA GLU A 12 -10.13 7.81 0.23
C GLU A 12 -9.24 9.00 -0.16
N GLU A 13 -8.33 9.43 0.73
CA GLU A 13 -7.36 10.49 0.44
C GLU A 13 -6.42 10.11 -0.73
N LEU A 14 -6.03 8.84 -0.88
CA LEU A 14 -5.22 8.34 -2.02
C LEU A 14 -5.91 8.52 -3.38
N ALA A 15 -7.25 8.52 -3.40
CA ALA A 15 -8.07 8.68 -4.60
C ALA A 15 -8.64 10.10 -4.75
N ASN A 16 -8.23 11.06 -3.91
CA ASN A 16 -8.74 12.42 -3.94
C ASN A 16 -8.38 13.15 -5.24
N SER A 17 -9.16 14.14 -5.69
CA SER A 17 -8.83 14.94 -6.87
C SER A 17 -7.74 15.99 -6.63
N ASP A 18 -7.56 16.42 -5.38
CA ASP A 18 -6.50 17.33 -4.97
C ASP A 18 -5.15 16.60 -4.88
N SER A 19 -4.14 17.12 -5.59
CA SER A 19 -2.81 16.51 -5.63
C SER A 19 -2.06 16.57 -4.31
N GLU A 20 -2.25 17.63 -3.52
CA GLU A 20 -1.58 17.78 -2.22
C GLU A 20 -2.16 16.77 -1.21
N ILE A 21 -3.48 16.59 -1.20
CA ILE A 21 -4.14 15.57 -0.38
C ILE A 21 -3.63 14.17 -0.75
N ARG A 22 -3.58 13.84 -2.05
CA ARG A 22 -3.05 12.53 -2.50
C ARG A 22 -1.59 12.32 -2.11
N SER A 23 -0.73 13.33 -2.28
CA SER A 23 0.68 13.25 -1.94
C SER A 23 0.88 12.98 -0.45
N ASN A 24 0.17 13.72 0.41
CA ASN A 24 0.21 13.51 1.86
C ASN A 24 -0.30 12.12 2.26
N ALA A 25 -1.35 11.63 1.62
CA ALA A 25 -1.87 10.28 1.86
C ALA A 25 -0.87 9.19 1.48
N LEU A 26 -0.15 9.37 0.37
CA LEU A 26 0.85 8.42 -0.08
C LEU A 26 2.03 8.35 0.90
N GLU A 27 2.48 9.48 1.45
CA GLU A 27 3.51 9.51 2.51
C GLU A 27 3.05 8.80 3.79
N LYS A 28 1.81 9.07 4.25
CA LYS A 28 1.21 8.38 5.41
C LYS A 28 1.11 6.87 5.18
N LEU A 29 0.73 6.44 3.96
CA LEU A 29 0.66 5.02 3.61
C LEU A 29 2.02 4.35 3.69
N GLU A 30 3.07 4.97 3.15
CA GLU A 30 4.43 4.43 3.23
C GLU A 30 4.91 4.27 4.67
N GLU A 31 4.67 5.27 5.52
CA GLU A 31 4.98 5.18 6.94
C GLU A 31 4.18 4.07 7.63
N TRP A 32 2.88 3.97 7.35
CA TRP A 32 2.03 2.92 7.89
C TRP A 32 2.51 1.52 7.49
N ILE A 33 2.87 1.29 6.22
CA ILE A 33 3.39 0.00 5.74
C ILE A 33 4.70 -0.34 6.47
N LYS A 34 5.65 0.60 6.55
CA LYS A 34 6.93 0.39 7.26
C LYS A 34 6.71 0.03 8.73
N ASN A 35 5.84 0.76 9.42
CA ASN A 35 5.55 0.54 10.84
C ASN A 35 4.73 -0.74 11.10
N THR A 36 3.93 -1.17 10.13
CA THR A 36 3.05 -2.34 10.27
C THR A 36 3.81 -3.63 9.97
N THR A 37 4.53 -3.68 8.86
CA THR A 37 5.29 -4.87 8.42
C THR A 37 6.40 -5.28 9.38
N THR A 38 6.92 -4.35 10.19
CA THR A 38 7.87 -4.65 11.27
C THR A 38 7.23 -5.35 12.48
N LYS A 39 5.90 -5.26 12.64
CA LYS A 39 5.17 -5.76 13.82
C LYS A 39 4.27 -6.93 13.51
N LYS A 40 3.63 -6.94 12.33
CA LYS A 40 2.60 -7.92 11.93
C LYS A 40 2.56 -8.09 10.41
N ALA A 41 2.16 -9.28 9.98
CA ALA A 41 1.74 -9.50 8.60
C ALA A 41 0.47 -8.70 8.28
N ILE A 42 0.39 -8.22 7.04
CA ILE A 42 -0.79 -7.52 6.49
C ILE A 42 -1.64 -8.57 5.76
N SER A 43 -2.94 -8.63 6.05
CA SER A 43 -3.85 -9.56 5.37
C SER A 43 -4.04 -9.21 3.89
N GLU A 44 -4.30 -10.23 3.08
CA GLU A 44 -4.61 -10.09 1.65
C GLU A 44 -5.76 -9.09 1.39
N GLU A 45 -6.77 -9.06 2.25
CA GLU A 45 -7.88 -8.10 2.14
C GLU A 45 -7.40 -6.65 2.28
N THR A 46 -6.58 -6.35 3.29
CA THR A 46 -5.99 -5.03 3.47
C THR A 46 -5.08 -4.67 2.29
N LEU A 47 -4.32 -5.63 1.76
CA LEU A 47 -3.48 -5.45 0.58
C LEU A 47 -4.29 -5.09 -0.67
N LYS A 48 -5.45 -5.71 -0.88
CA LYS A 48 -6.38 -5.40 -1.99
C LYS A 48 -6.91 -3.96 -1.88
N ILE A 49 -7.27 -3.54 -0.68
CA ILE A 49 -7.75 -2.18 -0.42
C ILE A 49 -6.65 -1.15 -0.74
N ILE A 50 -5.43 -1.37 -0.25
CA ILE A 50 -4.27 -0.50 -0.53
C ILE A 50 -3.99 -0.44 -2.03
N SER A 51 -3.96 -1.59 -2.70
CA SER A 51 -3.71 -1.68 -4.14
C SER A 51 -4.72 -0.86 -4.95
N LYS A 52 -6.00 -0.88 -4.55
CA LYS A 52 -7.04 -0.06 -5.19
C LYS A 52 -6.82 1.44 -4.96
N GLY A 53 -6.42 1.85 -3.76
CA GLY A 53 -6.06 3.24 -3.46
C GLY A 53 -4.90 3.72 -4.35
N LEU A 54 -3.82 2.94 -4.41
CA LEU A 54 -2.64 3.22 -5.25
C LEU A 54 -2.99 3.29 -6.74
N TYR A 55 -3.87 2.42 -7.23
CA TYR A 55 -4.36 2.47 -8.61
C TYR A 55 -5.00 3.83 -8.93
N TYR A 56 -5.83 4.36 -8.04
CA TYR A 56 -6.44 5.68 -8.25
C TYR A 56 -5.43 6.82 -8.09
N THR A 57 -4.45 6.69 -7.19
CA THR A 57 -3.35 7.66 -7.09
C THR A 57 -2.61 7.78 -8.43
N LEU A 58 -2.33 6.64 -9.08
CA LEU A 58 -1.68 6.59 -10.38
C LEU A 58 -2.57 7.15 -11.49
N TRP A 59 -3.85 6.76 -11.52
CA TRP A 59 -4.81 7.24 -12.50
C TRP A 59 -4.93 8.77 -12.53
N MET A 60 -4.75 9.42 -11.38
CA MET A 60 -4.85 10.87 -11.23
C MET A 60 -3.51 11.61 -11.45
N GLN A 61 -2.45 10.93 -11.90
CA GLN A 61 -1.14 11.53 -12.15
C GLN A 61 -0.93 11.83 -13.65
N ASP A 62 -1.28 13.04 -14.07
CA ASP A 62 -1.21 13.45 -15.48
C ASP A 62 0.21 13.76 -15.98
N LYS A 63 1.20 13.90 -15.07
CA LYS A 63 2.58 14.23 -15.45
C LYS A 63 3.41 12.97 -15.65
N ALA A 64 3.92 12.75 -16.86
CA ALA A 64 4.66 11.55 -17.24
C ALA A 64 5.83 11.19 -16.31
N LEU A 65 6.67 12.16 -15.92
CA LEU A 65 7.79 11.92 -14.99
C LEU A 65 7.31 11.49 -13.61
N LEU A 66 6.26 12.13 -13.09
CA LEU A 66 5.70 11.76 -11.79
C LEU A 66 4.96 10.42 -11.86
N HIS A 67 4.45 10.05 -13.03
CA HIS A 67 3.82 8.75 -13.26
C HIS A 67 4.87 7.63 -13.26
N GLU A 68 6.06 7.87 -13.84
CA GLU A 68 7.20 6.93 -13.77
C GLU A 68 7.69 6.75 -12.32
N ASP A 69 7.96 7.83 -11.60
CA ASP A 69 8.37 7.78 -10.18
C ASP A 69 7.33 7.05 -9.31
N LEU A 70 6.03 7.27 -9.60
CA LEU A 70 4.94 6.61 -8.87
C LEU A 70 4.86 5.12 -9.20
N CYS A 71 5.09 4.72 -10.45
CA CYS A 71 5.20 3.32 -10.82
C CYS A 71 6.32 2.61 -10.05
N ASP A 72 7.50 3.23 -9.94
CA ASP A 72 8.62 2.66 -9.18
C ASP A 72 8.27 2.47 -7.70
N ARG A 73 7.57 3.44 -7.09
CA ARG A 73 7.07 3.33 -5.71
C ARG A 73 6.05 2.21 -5.56
N ILE A 74 5.13 2.04 -6.51
CA ILE A 74 4.14 0.95 -6.51
C ILE A 74 4.83 -0.41 -6.62
N VAL A 75 5.89 -0.55 -7.43
CA VAL A 75 6.67 -1.78 -7.53
C VAL A 75 7.33 -2.14 -6.20
N ILE A 76 7.90 -1.16 -5.50
CA ILE A 76 8.48 -1.38 -4.15
C ILE A 76 7.40 -1.89 -3.18
N ILE A 77 6.21 -1.29 -3.20
CA ILE A 77 5.08 -1.73 -2.36
C ILE A 77 4.66 -3.15 -2.72
N HIS A 78 4.58 -3.48 -4.01
CA HIS A 78 4.28 -4.83 -4.48
C HIS A 78 5.32 -5.85 -4.00
N ASP A 79 6.61 -5.53 -4.05
CA ASP A 79 7.68 -6.43 -3.58
C ASP A 79 7.61 -6.67 -2.07
N LEU A 80 7.25 -5.65 -1.29
CA LEU A 80 6.96 -5.80 0.14
C LEU A 80 5.77 -6.75 0.36
N PHE A 81 4.72 -6.66 -0.46
CA PHE A 81 3.56 -7.53 -0.38
C PHE A 81 3.91 -8.98 -0.71
N LYS A 82 4.69 -9.22 -1.75
CA LYS A 82 5.14 -10.56 -2.14
C LYS A 82 5.90 -11.24 -1.01
N ARG A 83 6.83 -10.52 -0.36
CA ARG A 83 7.59 -11.04 0.80
C ARG A 83 6.70 -11.36 1.99
N ALA A 84 5.72 -10.50 2.29
CA ALA A 84 4.78 -10.74 3.39
C ALA A 84 3.90 -11.98 3.16
N GLN A 85 3.49 -12.25 1.92
CA GLN A 85 2.75 -13.47 1.55
C GLN A 85 3.62 -14.73 1.68
N GLU A 86 4.88 -14.68 1.23
CA GLU A 86 5.83 -15.79 1.35
C GLU A 86 6.10 -16.16 2.82
N GLN A 87 6.24 -15.17 3.71
CA GLN A 87 6.39 -15.40 5.16
C GLN A 87 5.16 -16.08 5.78
N THR A 88 3.95 -15.64 5.41
CA THR A 88 2.70 -16.25 5.88
C THR A 88 2.57 -17.70 5.42
N ASN A 89 2.95 -18.01 4.18
CA ASN A 89 2.92 -19.37 3.65
C ASN A 89 4.01 -20.28 4.25
N GLY A 90 5.18 -19.73 4.61
CA GLY A 90 6.25 -20.47 5.28
C GLY A 90 5.89 -20.92 6.69
N GLU A 91 5.07 -20.17 7.41
CA GLU A 91 4.56 -20.57 8.74
C GLU A 91 3.53 -21.71 8.67
N LEU A 92 2.81 -21.86 7.55
CA LEU A 92 1.82 -22.92 7.35
C LEU A 92 2.42 -24.29 6.98
N ILE A 93 3.71 -24.36 6.62
CA ILE A 93 4.39 -25.61 6.21
C ILE A 93 5.15 -26.25 7.40
N ASN A 94 5.11 -25.65 8.59
CA ASN A 94 5.76 -26.15 9.81
C ASN A 94 4.76 -26.74 10.83
N PHE A 95 3.84 -27.60 10.37
CA PHE A 95 2.97 -28.41 11.24
C PHE A 95 2.91 -29.86 10.75
#